data_AF-A0A561XQ03-F1
#
_entry.id   AF-A0A561XQ03-F1
#
_cell.length_a   1.000
_cell.length_b   1.000
_cell.length_c   1.000
_cell.angle_alpha   90.00
_cell.angle_beta   90.00
_cell.angle_gamma   90.00
#
_symmetry.space_group_name_H-M   'P 1'
#
loop_
_entity.id
_entity.type
_entity.pdbx_description
1 polymer ?
#
loop_
_entity_poly.entity_id
_entity_poly.type
_entity_poly.pdbx_seq_one_letter_code
_entity_poly.pdbx_strand_id
1 'polypeptide(L)'
;MQSVKDLIDKASKVCGSDTALAERMGIERPNLSLMRSGKRAVSPATAAELADIAGEDAREAAIAAVIESAKGTRREGVLREILGKAIAAGVAGLLVCSYSGDSTSAMETIAKNDANVNDSIHRI
;
A
#
# COMPACT_ATOMS: atom_id res chain seq x y z
N MET A 1 -0.99 17.16 0.61
CA MET A 1 -0.66 16.27 1.74
C MET A 1 -1.84 16.26 2.68
N GLN A 2 -2.75 15.29 2.52
CA GLN A 2 -3.89 15.12 3.42
C GLN A 2 -3.36 14.71 4.80
N SER A 3 -3.96 15.25 5.87
CA SER A 3 -3.60 14.82 7.21
C SER A 3 -4.29 13.51 7.55
N VAL A 4 -3.67 12.71 8.42
CA VAL A 4 -4.29 11.49 9.00
C VAL A 4 -5.69 11.78 9.56
N LYS A 5 -5.88 12.95 10.15
CA LYS A 5 -7.17 13.41 10.68
C LYS A 5 -8.22 13.49 9.58
N ASP A 6 -7.89 14.09 8.43
CA ASP A 6 -8.82 14.24 7.31
C ASP A 6 -9.23 12.89 6.72
N LEU A 7 -8.28 11.95 6.64
CA LEU A 7 -8.53 10.56 6.21
C LEU A 7 -9.51 9.86 7.16
N ILE A 8 -9.27 9.92 8.47
CA ILE A 8 -10.16 9.32 9.47
C ILE A 8 -11.56 9.97 9.42
N ASP A 9 -11.64 11.29 9.27
CA ASP A 9 -12.92 12.01 9.22
C ASP A 9 -13.73 11.67 7.96
N LYS A 10 -13.06 11.49 6.81
CA LYS A 10 -13.71 11.03 5.57
C LYS A 10 -14.13 9.57 5.66
N ALA A 11 -13.24 8.68 6.09
CA ALA A 11 -13.54 7.27 6.27
C ALA A 11 -14.70 7.04 7.25
N SER A 12 -14.74 7.82 8.34
CA SER A 12 -15.82 7.79 9.33
C SER A 12 -17.16 8.23 8.73
N LYS A 13 -17.17 9.26 7.87
CA LYS A 13 -18.37 9.67 7.13
C LYS A 13 -18.87 8.58 6.17
N VAL A 14 -17.96 7.91 5.46
CA VAL A 14 -18.31 6.80 4.55
C VAL A 14 -18.90 5.62 5.33
N CYS A 15 -18.34 5.27 6.49
CA CYS A 15 -18.86 4.21 7.35
C CYS A 15 -20.06 4.63 8.22
N GLY A 16 -20.43 5.92 8.24
CA GLY A 16 -21.51 6.48 9.04
C GLY A 16 -21.17 6.78 10.50
N SER A 17 -20.11 6.19 11.07
CA SER A 17 -19.60 6.53 12.41
C SER A 17 -18.19 6.03 12.66
N ASP A 18 -17.51 6.59 13.67
CA ASP A 18 -16.21 6.10 14.15
C ASP A 18 -16.31 4.67 14.70
N THR A 19 -17.46 4.26 15.23
CA THR A 19 -17.69 2.88 15.71
C THR A 19 -17.67 1.91 14.55
N ALA A 20 -18.49 2.18 13.52
CA ALA A 20 -18.58 1.36 12.33
C ALA A 20 -17.24 1.30 11.58
N LEU A 21 -16.50 2.41 11.55
CA LEU A 21 -15.14 2.43 11.00
C LEU A 21 -14.20 1.51 11.78
N ALA A 22 -14.22 1.59 13.12
CA ALA A 22 -13.34 0.76 13.96
C ALA A 22 -13.65 -0.73 13.81
N GLU A 23 -14.94 -1.08 13.79
CA GLU A 23 -15.43 -2.45 13.55
C GLU A 23 -14.99 -2.97 12.18
N ARG A 24 -15.13 -2.15 11.13
CA ARG A 24 -14.73 -2.52 9.77
C ARG A 24 -13.23 -2.77 9.66
N MET A 25 -12.41 -1.97 10.32
CA MET A 25 -10.95 -2.10 10.33
C MET A 25 -10.43 -3.12 11.36
N GLY A 26 -11.31 -3.70 12.19
CA GLY A 26 -10.91 -4.62 13.27
C GLY A 26 -10.03 -3.97 14.35
N ILE A 27 -10.18 -2.67 14.58
CA ILE A 27 -9.42 -1.93 15.61
C ILE A 27 -10.35 -1.36 16.69
N GLU A 28 -9.81 -1.11 17.88
CA GLU A 28 -10.59 -0.47 18.93
C GLU A 28 -10.82 1.03 18.64
N ARG A 29 -12.02 1.55 18.89
CA ARG A 29 -12.35 2.98 18.74
C ARG A 29 -11.37 3.97 19.40
N PRO A 30 -10.84 3.70 20.61
CA PRO A 30 -9.84 4.59 21.23
C PRO A 30 -8.59 4.75 20.36
N ASN A 31 -8.20 3.70 19.62
CA ASN A 31 -7.05 3.79 18.71
C ASN A 31 -7.30 4.80 17.59
N LEU A 32 -8.51 4.82 17.00
CA LEU A 32 -8.87 5.85 16.01
C LEU A 32 -8.76 7.27 16.59
N SER A 33 -9.25 7.48 17.82
CA SER A 33 -9.15 8.78 18.48
C SER A 33 -7.69 9.20 18.77
N LEU A 34 -6.85 8.26 19.20
CA LEU A 34 -5.42 8.49 19.42
C LEU A 34 -4.68 8.79 18.11
N MET A 35 -5.03 8.10 17.02
CA MET A 35 -4.49 8.36 15.69
C MET A 35 -4.93 9.72 15.16
N ARG A 36 -6.22 10.07 15.32
CA ARG A 36 -6.79 11.36 14.91
C ARG A 36 -6.12 12.54 15.64
N SER A 37 -5.78 12.36 16.90
CA SER A 37 -5.08 13.37 17.72
C SER A 37 -3.57 13.38 17.55
N GLY A 38 -3.00 12.48 16.73
CA GLY A 38 -1.55 12.34 16.54
C GLY A 38 -0.80 11.76 17.74
N LYS A 39 -1.52 11.34 18.80
CA LYS A 39 -0.92 10.68 19.97
C LYS A 39 -0.44 9.26 19.67
N ARG A 40 -1.00 8.64 18.63
CA ARG A 40 -0.59 7.32 18.13
C ARG A 40 -0.15 7.45 16.68
N ALA A 41 1.04 6.93 16.39
CA ALA A 41 1.53 6.82 15.02
C ALA A 41 0.62 5.90 14.19
N VAL A 42 0.33 6.31 12.97
CA VAL A 42 -0.45 5.52 12.01
C VAL A 42 0.53 4.71 11.17
N SER A 43 0.32 3.40 11.13
CA SER A 43 1.13 2.54 10.28
C SER A 43 0.80 2.78 8.80
N PRO A 44 1.75 2.57 7.88
CA PRO A 44 1.48 2.72 6.44
C PRO A 44 0.31 1.85 5.94
N ALA A 45 0.16 0.64 6.48
CA ALA A 45 -0.94 -0.25 6.16
C ALA A 45 -2.30 0.33 6.61
N THR A 46 -2.35 0.84 7.84
CA THR A 46 -3.56 1.49 8.38
C THR A 46 -3.91 2.76 7.60
N ALA A 47 -2.92 3.53 7.17
CA ALA A 47 -3.15 4.72 6.34
C ALA A 47 -3.71 4.37 4.96
N ALA A 48 -3.20 3.30 4.33
CA ALA A 48 -3.71 2.79 3.05
C ALA A 48 -5.18 2.35 3.17
N GLU A 49 -5.50 1.59 4.22
CA GLU A 49 -6.86 1.11 4.48
C GLU A 49 -7.84 2.26 4.75
N LEU A 50 -7.43 3.27 5.53
CA LEU A 50 -8.24 4.47 5.76
C LEU A 50 -8.53 5.22 4.46
N ALA A 51 -7.52 5.35 3.60
CA ALA A 51 -7.67 6.02 2.31
C ALA A 51 -8.55 5.25 1.34
N ASP A 52 -8.42 3.93 1.26
CA ASP A 52 -9.32 3.07 0.46
C ASP A 52 -10.78 3.24 0.90
N ILE A 53 -11.04 3.19 2.21
CA ILE A 53 -12.38 3.43 2.77
C ILE A 53 -12.86 4.85 2.47
N ALA A 54 -11.98 5.85 2.54
CA ALA A 54 -12.30 7.25 2.25
C ALA A 54 -12.47 7.56 0.75
N GLY A 55 -12.16 6.61 -0.15
CA GLY A 55 -12.14 6.84 -1.59
C GLY A 55 -10.98 7.72 -2.07
N GLU A 56 -9.86 7.73 -1.35
CA GLU A 56 -8.64 8.46 -1.68
C GLU A 56 -7.52 7.51 -2.12
N ASP A 57 -6.40 8.04 -2.60
CA ASP A 57 -5.27 7.23 -3.06
C ASP A 57 -4.57 6.54 -1.88
N ALA A 58 -4.80 5.23 -1.74
CA ALA A 58 -4.20 4.38 -0.72
C ALA A 58 -2.66 4.34 -0.78
N ARG A 59 -2.07 4.45 -1.98
CA ARG A 59 -0.61 4.49 -2.15
C ARG A 59 -0.06 5.81 -1.59
N GLU A 60 -0.68 6.93 -1.95
CA GLU A 60 -0.24 8.24 -1.46
C GLU A 60 -0.31 8.30 0.07
N ALA A 61 -1.41 7.81 0.65
CA ALA A 61 -1.60 7.75 2.10
C ALA A 61 -0.54 6.86 2.79
N ALA A 62 -0.22 5.69 2.24
CA ALA A 62 0.83 4.82 2.76
C ALA A 62 2.21 5.50 2.73
N ILE A 63 2.55 6.16 1.61
CA ILE A 63 3.81 6.88 1.47
C ILE A 63 3.90 8.03 2.48
N ALA A 64 2.83 8.83 2.60
CA ALA A 64 2.77 9.93 3.54
C ALA A 64 2.99 9.45 4.99
N ALA A 65 2.40 8.32 5.36
CA ALA A 65 2.60 7.72 6.69
C ALA A 65 4.04 7.26 6.91
N VAL A 66 4.72 6.70 5.89
CA VAL A 66 6.16 6.36 5.98
C VAL A 66 7.00 7.63 6.21
N ILE A 67 6.75 8.69 5.45
CA ILE A 67 7.49 9.96 5.58
C ILE A 67 7.27 10.56 6.97
N GLU A 68 6.02 10.63 7.44
CA GLU A 68 5.70 11.20 8.75
C GLU A 68 6.30 10.35 9.89
N SER A 69 6.32 9.03 9.76
CA SER A 69 6.97 8.14 10.76
C SER A 69 8.48 8.39 10.91
N ALA A 70 9.13 8.92 9.86
CA ALA A 70 10.56 9.19 9.86
C ALA A 70 10.92 10.60 10.31
N LYS A 71 9.93 11.44 10.61
CA LYS A 71 10.13 12.83 11.02
C LYS A 71 10.95 12.93 12.30
N GLY A 72 11.93 13.84 12.31
CA GLY A 72 12.88 13.99 13.41
C GLY A 72 13.94 12.90 13.48
N THR A 73 13.94 11.92 12.57
CA THR A 73 14.99 10.90 12.48
C THR A 73 16.03 11.28 11.43
N ARG A 74 17.22 10.66 11.50
CA ARG A 74 18.25 10.76 10.44
C ARG A 74 17.72 10.42 9.04
N ARG A 75 16.65 9.61 8.94
CA ARG A 75 16.12 9.10 7.68
C ARG A 75 15.07 10.02 7.03
N GLU A 76 14.62 11.07 7.73
CA GLU A 76 13.56 11.97 7.25
C GLU A 76 13.85 12.51 5.84
N GLY A 77 15.02 13.13 5.65
CA GLY A 77 15.40 13.73 4.37
C GLY A 77 15.48 12.72 3.23
N VAL A 78 16.07 11.55 3.50
CA VAL A 78 16.24 10.47 2.51
C VAL A 78 14.88 9.91 2.08
N LEU A 79 14.00 9.59 3.02
CA LEU A 79 12.69 9.01 2.70
C LEU A 79 11.78 10.03 2.02
N ARG A 80 11.84 11.30 2.44
CA ARG A 80 11.11 12.38 1.78
C ARG A 80 11.59 12.59 0.35
N GLU A 81 12.89 12.47 0.08
CA GLU A 81 13.43 12.57 -1.28
C GLU A 81 13.01 11.38 -2.15
N ILE A 82 13.18 10.15 -1.67
CA ILE A 82 12.89 8.93 -2.44
C ILE A 82 11.39 8.82 -2.73
N LEU A 83 10.57 8.93 -1.68
CA LEU A 83 9.14 8.66 -1.79
C LEU A 83 8.32 9.89 -2.18
N GLY A 84 8.81 11.11 -1.87
CA GLY A 84 8.15 12.35 -2.30
C GLY A 84 8.17 12.52 -3.83
N LYS A 85 9.23 12.05 -4.50
CA LYS A 85 9.28 12.01 -5.97
C LYS A 85 8.24 11.06 -6.57
N ALA A 86 7.94 9.95 -5.89
CA ALA A 86 6.94 8.97 -6.34
C ALA A 86 5.50 9.53 -6.32
N ILE A 87 5.15 10.35 -5.31
CA ILE A 87 3.85 11.03 -5.26
C ILE A 87 3.70 12.01 -6.43
N ALA A 88 4.74 12.78 -6.75
CA ALA A 88 4.71 13.72 -7.86
C ALA A 88 4.59 13.04 -9.24
N ALA A 89 5.07 11.80 -9.38
CA ALA A 89 5.00 11.02 -10.62
C ALA A 89 3.68 10.24 -10.80
N GLY A 90 3.00 9.87 -9.72
CA GLY A 90 1.74 9.09 -9.77
C GLY A 90 0.57 9.80 -10.44
N VAL A 91 0.54 11.13 -10.46
CA VAL A 91 -0.51 11.92 -11.13
C VAL A 91 -0.41 11.82 -12.67
N ALA A 92 0.74 11.46 -13.22
CA ALA A 92 0.96 11.38 -14.68
C ALA A 92 0.95 9.95 -15.23
N GLY A 93 0.96 8.93 -14.38
CA GLY A 93 1.00 7.54 -14.79
C GLY A 93 0.06 6.69 -13.95
N LEU A 94 -1.07 6.30 -14.52
CA LEU A 94 -1.83 5.13 -14.07
C LEU A 94 -0.90 3.91 -14.19
N LEU A 95 -0.09 3.67 -13.16
CA LEU A 95 0.74 2.49 -13.07
C LEU A 95 -0.19 1.35 -12.64
N VAL A 96 -0.57 0.53 -13.62
CA VAL A 96 -1.10 -0.81 -13.42
C VAL A 96 -0.06 -1.58 -12.60
N CYS A 97 -0.16 -1.50 -11.27
CA CYS A 97 0.39 -2.53 -10.41
C CYS A 97 -0.57 -3.71 -10.49
N SER A 98 -0.54 -4.43 -11.61
CA SER A 98 -0.83 -5.85 -11.56
C SER A 98 0.14 -6.44 -10.55
N TYR A 99 -0.35 -6.76 -9.37
CA TYR A 99 0.31 -7.76 -8.54
C TYR A 99 0.19 -9.05 -9.32
N SER A 100 1.12 -9.27 -10.25
CA SER A 100 1.44 -10.61 -10.69
C SER A 100 2.03 -11.26 -9.45
N GLY A 101 1.16 -11.85 -8.64
CA GLY A 101 1.57 -12.87 -7.71
C GLY A 101 2.38 -13.84 -8.54
N ASP A 102 3.67 -13.91 -8.26
CA ASP A 102 4.56 -14.89 -8.85
C ASP A 102 4.09 -16.26 -8.35
N SER A 103 3.13 -16.82 -9.06
CA SER A 103 2.57 -18.16 -8.91
C SER A 103 1.90 -18.53 -10.23
N THR A 104 2.58 -18.29 -11.35
CA THR A 104 2.43 -18.98 -12.66
C THR A 104 3.28 -18.31 -13.74
N SER A 105 4.61 -18.23 -13.56
CA SER A 105 5.50 -18.08 -14.73
C SER A 105 6.86 -18.79 -14.61
N ALA A 106 7.03 -19.65 -13.61
CA ALA A 106 8.12 -20.64 -13.61
C ALA A 106 7.76 -21.96 -14.34
N MET A 107 6.66 -22.02 -15.10
CA MET A 107 6.27 -23.24 -15.84
C MET A 107 6.56 -23.20 -17.34
N GLU A 108 6.93 -22.06 -17.92
CA GLU A 108 7.19 -22.00 -19.37
C GLU A 108 8.57 -22.53 -19.79
N THR A 109 9.49 -22.73 -18.84
CA THR A 109 10.82 -23.30 -19.11
C THR A 109 10.83 -24.84 -19.06
N ILE A 110 9.85 -25.47 -18.41
CA ILE A 110 9.76 -26.95 -18.34
C ILE A 110 9.17 -27.51 -19.65
N ALA A 111 8.13 -26.87 -20.19
CA ALA A 111 7.48 -27.33 -21.42
C ALA A 111 8.40 -27.32 -22.67
N LYS A 112 9.41 -26.43 -22.70
CA LYS A 112 10.38 -26.37 -23.82
C LYS A 112 11.53 -27.37 -23.67
N ASN A 113 11.85 -27.80 -22.45
CA ASN A 113 12.92 -28.78 -22.23
C ASN A 113 12.47 -30.23 -22.50
N ASP A 114 11.22 -30.59 -22.23
CA ASP A 114 10.72 -31.95 -22.52
C ASP A 114 10.65 -32.23 -24.03
N ALA A 115 10.31 -31.23 -24.85
CA ALA A 115 10.27 -31.36 -26.30
C ALA A 115 11.67 -31.53 -26.92
N ASN A 116 12.71 -30.95 -26.31
CA ASN A 116 14.09 -31.02 -26.83
C ASN A 116 14.82 -32.31 -26.40
N VAL A 117 14.49 -32.85 -25.22
CA VAL A 117 15.07 -34.12 -24.74
C VAL A 117 14.57 -35.31 -25.56
N ASN A 118 13.31 -35.31 -26.02
CA ASN A 118 12.74 -36.46 -26.73
C ASN A 118 13.24 -36.60 -28.19
N ASP A 119 13.65 -35.50 -28.84
CA ASP A 119 14.10 -35.51 -30.24
C ASP A 119 15.58 -35.93 -30.38
N SER A 120 16.39 -35.79 -29.32
CA SER A 120 17.81 -36.19 -29.31
C SER A 120 18.05 -37.68 -29.06
N ILE A 121 17.07 -38.43 -28.53
CA ILE A 121 17.27 -39.85 -28.17
C ILE A 121 17.02 -40.79 -29.38
N HIS A 122 16.26 -40.35 -30.39
CA HIS A 122 15.91 -41.18 -31.55
C HIS A 122 16.83 -41.00 -32.78
N ARG A 123 17.95 -40.29 -32.64
CA ARG A 123 18.91 -40.07 -33.73
C ARG A 123 20.28 -40.68 -33.41
N ILE A 124 20.34 -42.01 -33.36
CA ILE A 124 21.57 -42.79 -33.55
C ILE A 124 21.24 -44.10 -34.26
#